data_AF-M3I853-F1
#
_entry.id   AF-M3I853-F1
#
_cell.length_a   1.000
_cell.length_b   1.000
_cell.length_c   1.000
_cell.angle_alpha   90.00
_cell.angle_beta   90.00
_cell.angle_gamma   90.00
#
_symmetry.space_group_name_H-M   'P 1'
#
loop_
_entity.id
_entity.type
_entity.pdbx_description
1 polymer ?
#
loop_
_entity_poly.entity_id
_entity_poly.type
_entity_poly.pdbx_seq_one_letter_code
_entity_poly.pdbx_strand_id
1 'polypeptide(L)'
;MISLDETWSALRFKKTDAVKKGGSKAEKQKRPELSKYINYKTKTVKLPEDVKKFLSKDKNAIKSFESLSWSHKREYIEAILDAKLPETRLKRIQKLVHAMSSIKVQKKK
;
A
#
# COMPACT_ATOMS: atom_id res chain seq x y z
N MET A 1 -58.28 7.01 2.87
CA MET A 1 -57.02 7.44 2.25
C MET A 1 -55.99 7.58 3.35
N ILE A 2 -54.98 6.71 3.36
CA ILE A 2 -53.70 6.90 4.07
C ILE A 2 -52.65 6.41 3.08
N SER A 3 -51.87 7.34 2.54
CA SER A 3 -50.71 7.04 1.68
C SER A 3 -49.53 6.72 2.60
N LEU A 4 -48.99 5.52 2.49
CA LEU A 4 -47.77 5.10 3.18
C LEU A 4 -46.58 5.57 2.35
N ASP A 5 -45.78 6.49 2.89
CA ASP A 5 -44.61 7.09 2.24
C ASP A 5 -43.49 6.06 1.97
N GLU A 6 -42.79 6.26 0.85
CA GLU A 6 -41.87 5.32 0.17
C GLU A 6 -40.41 5.47 0.62
N THR A 7 -40.14 5.77 1.89
CA THR A 7 -38.74 5.92 2.36
C THR A 7 -38.22 4.62 2.98
N TRP A 8 -37.92 3.62 2.13
CA TRP A 8 -37.22 2.40 2.55
C TRP A 8 -35.79 2.72 3.01
N SER A 9 -35.57 2.74 4.33
CA SER A 9 -34.23 2.73 4.92
C SER A 9 -33.59 1.35 4.75
N ALA A 10 -32.87 1.13 3.64
CA ALA A 10 -32.12 -0.09 3.42
C ALA A 10 -30.84 -0.14 4.29
N LEU A 11 -30.94 -0.58 5.55
CA LEU A 11 -29.75 -0.99 6.31
C LEU A 11 -29.20 -2.31 5.72
N ARG A 12 -28.08 -2.21 5.01
CA ARG A 12 -27.39 -3.33 4.37
C ARG A 12 -26.51 -4.07 5.38
N PHE A 13 -27.10 -4.86 6.26
CA PHE A 13 -26.34 -5.78 7.11
C PHE A 13 -25.92 -7.02 6.30
N LYS A 14 -24.62 -7.15 6.01
CA LYS A 14 -24.06 -8.41 5.53
C LYS A 14 -23.73 -9.31 6.73
N LYS A 15 -24.29 -10.52 6.76
CA LYS A 15 -23.88 -11.60 7.69
C LYS A 15 -22.36 -11.78 7.61
N THR A 16 -21.73 -11.76 8.78
CA THR A 16 -20.26 -11.75 8.99
C THR A 16 -19.53 -12.99 8.47
N ASP A 17 -20.25 -14.05 8.11
CA ASP A 17 -19.68 -15.31 7.61
C ASP A 17 -19.28 -15.29 6.13
N ALA A 18 -19.79 -14.33 5.34
CA ALA A 18 -19.52 -14.23 3.91
C ALA A 18 -18.51 -13.14 3.55
N VAL A 19 -17.74 -12.64 4.52
CA VAL A 19 -16.53 -11.88 4.21
C VAL A 19 -15.46 -12.88 3.83
N LYS A 20 -15.33 -13.17 2.53
CA LYS A 20 -14.09 -13.74 1.98
C LYS A 20 -12.95 -12.86 2.52
N LYS A 21 -12.20 -13.37 3.50
CA LYS A 21 -10.92 -12.78 3.93
C LYS A 21 -10.07 -12.73 2.66
N GLY A 22 -10.05 -11.58 1.98
CA GLY A 22 -9.26 -11.39 0.77
C GLY A 22 -7.84 -11.84 1.07
N GLY A 23 -7.41 -12.93 0.43
CA GLY A 23 -6.13 -13.63 0.61
C GLY A 23 -5.54 -13.50 2.01
N SER A 24 -5.78 -14.50 2.88
CA SER A 24 -5.12 -14.62 4.19
C SER A 24 -3.65 -14.17 4.09
N LYS A 25 -3.17 -13.40 5.07
CA LYS A 25 -1.76 -12.91 5.12
C LYS A 25 -0.72 -13.98 4.75
N ALA A 26 -1.01 -15.25 5.04
CA ALA A 26 -0.23 -16.42 4.70
C ALA A 26 -0.04 -16.65 3.19
N GLU A 27 -1.04 -16.35 2.36
CA GLU A 27 -0.97 -16.54 0.90
C GLU A 27 -0.11 -15.46 0.23
N LYS A 28 -0.19 -14.21 0.72
CA LYS A 28 0.72 -13.13 0.30
C LYS A 28 2.19 -13.42 0.69
N GLN A 29 2.40 -14.18 1.77
CA GLN A 29 3.73 -14.55 2.25
C GLN A 29 4.38 -15.69 1.43
N LYS A 30 3.59 -16.44 0.63
CA LYS A 30 4.08 -17.52 -0.26
C LYS A 30 4.64 -17.01 -1.61
N ARG A 31 4.97 -15.73 -1.75
CA ARG A 31 5.67 -15.21 -2.94
C ARG A 31 7.19 -15.16 -2.66
N PRO A 32 7.97 -16.15 -3.11
CA PRO A 32 9.40 -16.22 -2.82
C PRO A 32 10.17 -14.99 -3.34
N GLU A 33 9.73 -14.39 -4.45
CA GLU A 33 10.31 -13.16 -5.00
C GLU A 33 10.23 -11.94 -4.06
N LEU A 34 9.17 -11.84 -3.25
CA LEU A 34 8.98 -10.74 -2.29
C LEU A 34 9.81 -10.93 -1.02
N SER A 35 10.08 -12.18 -0.63
CA SER A 35 10.84 -12.52 0.58
C SER A 35 12.29 -12.01 0.54
N LYS A 36 12.86 -11.83 -0.67
CA LYS A 36 14.20 -11.25 -0.86
C LYS A 36 14.29 -9.80 -0.38
N TYR A 37 13.18 -9.06 -0.47
CA TYR A 37 13.12 -7.64 -0.14
C TYR A 37 12.38 -7.36 1.17
N ILE A 38 11.42 -8.20 1.56
CA ILE A 38 10.56 -7.98 2.73
C ILE A 38 10.79 -9.11 3.74
N ASN A 39 11.33 -8.76 4.91
CA ASN A 39 11.41 -9.66 6.04
C ASN A 39 10.21 -9.41 6.98
N TYR A 40 9.31 -10.38 7.02
CA TYR A 40 8.08 -10.34 7.81
C TYR A 40 8.32 -10.57 9.30
N LYS A 41 9.40 -11.28 9.65
CA LYS A 41 9.75 -11.65 11.03
C LYS A 41 10.43 -10.48 11.74
N THR A 42 11.36 -9.80 11.07
CA THR A 42 12.08 -8.64 11.61
C THR A 42 11.43 -7.31 11.25
N LYS A 43 10.33 -7.33 10.49
CA LYS A 43 9.68 -6.13 9.93
C LYS A 43 10.69 -5.20 9.25
N THR A 44 11.59 -5.78 8.48
CA THR A 44 12.62 -5.04 7.73
C THR A 44 12.23 -5.02 6.25
N VAL A 45 12.33 -3.85 5.63
CA VAL A 45 12.04 -3.65 4.20
C VAL A 45 13.32 -3.18 3.53
N LYS A 46 13.89 -4.00 2.65
CA LYS A 46 15.04 -3.64 1.80
C LYS A 46 14.51 -2.95 0.55
N LEU A 47 15.02 -1.76 0.28
CA LEU A 47 14.62 -0.99 -0.88
C LEU A 47 15.31 -1.52 -2.14
N PRO A 48 14.57 -1.79 -3.23
CA PRO A 48 15.17 -2.01 -4.54
C PRO A 48 15.98 -0.77 -4.96
N GLU A 49 17.07 -1.00 -5.67
CA GLU A 49 17.99 0.06 -6.08
C GLU A 49 17.30 1.12 -6.96
N ASP A 50 16.34 0.71 -7.78
CA ASP A 50 15.53 1.62 -8.60
C ASP A 50 14.79 2.62 -7.72
N VAL A 51 14.07 2.13 -6.72
CA VAL A 51 13.27 2.94 -5.79
C VAL A 51 14.17 3.94 -5.07
N LYS A 52 15.34 3.48 -4.61
CA LYS A 52 16.35 4.33 -3.96
C LYS A 52 16.85 5.44 -4.90
N LYS A 53 17.13 5.14 -6.17
CA LYS A 53 17.58 6.14 -7.17
C LYS A 53 16.53 7.23 -7.39
N PHE A 54 15.26 6.86 -7.50
CA PHE A 54 14.17 7.83 -7.68
C PHE A 54 13.92 8.67 -6.42
N LEU A 55 13.93 8.06 -5.24
CA LEU A 55 13.82 8.79 -3.97
C LEU A 55 15.01 9.71 -3.72
N SER A 56 16.23 9.33 -4.16
CA SER A 56 17.44 10.15 -4.01
C SER A 56 17.40 11.49 -4.74
N LYS A 57 16.51 11.65 -5.73
CA LYS A 57 16.28 12.94 -6.38
C LYS A 57 15.65 13.97 -5.45
N ASP A 58 14.88 13.52 -4.46
CA ASP A 58 14.12 14.37 -3.55
C ASP A 58 14.42 14.01 -2.09
N LYS A 59 15.26 14.83 -1.43
CA LYS A 59 15.62 14.62 -0.02
C LYS A 59 14.40 14.60 0.91
N ASN A 60 13.34 15.37 0.59
CA ASN A 60 12.10 15.36 1.34
C ASN A 60 11.32 14.04 1.16
N ALA A 61 11.30 13.49 -0.05
CA ALA A 61 10.63 12.23 -0.32
C ALA A 61 11.28 11.07 0.45
N ILE A 62 12.62 11.07 0.57
CA ILE A 62 13.35 10.08 1.40
C ILE A 62 12.91 10.18 2.86
N LYS A 63 12.92 11.38 3.46
CA LYS A 63 12.51 11.56 4.86
C LYS A 63 11.08 11.13 5.10
N SER A 64 10.16 11.48 4.20
CA SER A 64 8.76 11.04 4.27
C SER A 64 8.66 9.51 4.21
N PHE A 65 9.42 8.88 3.30
CA PHE A 65 9.45 7.43 3.18
C PHE A 65 10.03 6.77 4.44
N GLU A 66 11.10 7.30 5.03
CA GLU A 66 11.69 6.79 6.27
C GLU A 66 10.75 6.91 7.46
N SER A 67 9.96 7.98 7.53
CA SER A 67 8.94 8.21 8.56
C SER A 67 7.74 7.26 8.45
N LEU A 68 7.48 6.66 7.28
CA LEU A 68 6.36 5.73 7.11
C LEU A 68 6.51 4.46 7.95
N SER A 69 5.36 4.00 8.45
CA SER A 69 5.22 2.69 9.08
C SER A 69 5.60 1.55 8.12
N TRP A 70 6.11 0.45 8.69
CA TRP A 70 6.53 -0.74 7.94
C TRP A 70 5.48 -1.24 6.93
N SER A 71 4.20 -1.25 7.30
CA SER A 71 3.10 -1.73 6.44
C SER A 71 3.01 -0.95 5.13
N HIS A 72 3.13 0.38 5.17
CA HIS A 72 3.10 1.21 3.96
C HIS A 72 4.34 0.98 3.10
N LYS A 73 5.53 0.96 3.72
CA LYS A 73 6.80 0.66 3.02
C LYS A 73 6.72 -0.66 2.28
N ARG A 74 6.17 -1.68 2.94
CA ARG A 74 5.97 -3.00 2.37
C ARG A 74 4.99 -2.95 1.19
N GLU A 75 3.81 -2.36 1.36
CA GLU A 75 2.77 -2.34 0.31
C GLU A 75 3.27 -1.69 -0.98
N TYR A 76 4.00 -0.58 -0.87
CA TYR A 76 4.60 0.05 -2.04
C TYR A 76 5.65 -0.84 -2.72
N ILE A 77 6.49 -1.53 -1.96
CA ILE A 77 7.50 -2.42 -2.54
C ILE A 77 6.85 -3.67 -3.14
N GLU A 78 5.82 -4.23 -2.51
CA GLU A 78 5.03 -5.31 -3.10
C GLU A 78 4.41 -4.87 -4.43
N ALA A 79 3.84 -3.66 -4.51
CA ALA A 79 3.34 -3.12 -5.76
C ALA A 79 4.46 -2.95 -6.80
N ILE A 80 5.66 -2.51 -6.43
CA ILE A 80 6.75 -2.33 -7.41
C ILE A 80 7.28 -3.69 -7.90
N LEU A 81 7.34 -4.69 -7.04
CA LEU A 81 7.83 -6.03 -7.37
C LEU A 81 6.81 -6.87 -8.15
N ASP A 82 5.51 -6.68 -7.90
CA ASP A 82 4.43 -7.33 -8.62
C ASP A 82 4.33 -6.86 -10.10
N ALA A 83 4.91 -5.70 -10.43
CA ALA A 83 4.93 -5.20 -11.79
C ALA A 83 5.90 -5.99 -12.67
N LYS A 84 5.36 -6.83 -13.56
CA LYS A 84 6.15 -7.61 -14.55
C LYS A 84 6.73 -6.75 -15.67
N LEU A 85 6.07 -5.65 -16.03
CA LEU A 85 6.52 -4.73 -17.08
C LEU A 85 7.36 -3.58 -16.49
N PRO A 86 8.48 -3.20 -17.14
CA PRO A 86 9.34 -2.12 -16.66
C PRO A 86 8.63 -0.76 -16.66
N GLU A 87 7.76 -0.50 -17.65
CA GLU A 87 6.98 0.74 -17.73
C GLU A 87 6.01 0.88 -16.53
N THR A 88 5.35 -0.21 -16.14
CA THR A 88 4.45 -0.21 -14.97
C THR A 88 5.24 0.00 -13.69
N ARG A 89 6.44 -0.60 -13.58
CA ARG A 89 7.34 -0.40 -12.44
C ARG A 89 7.72 1.08 -12.29
N LEU A 90 8.11 1.74 -13.38
CA LEU A 90 8.39 3.18 -13.40
C LEU A 90 7.18 4.03 -12.99
N LYS A 91 6.00 3.76 -13.55
CA LYS A 91 4.75 4.45 -13.18
C LYS A 91 4.43 4.30 -11.68
N ARG A 92 4.59 3.09 -11.11
CA ARG A 92 4.39 2.84 -9.68
C ARG A 92 5.41 3.60 -8.82
N ILE A 93 6.67 3.69 -9.24
CA ILE A 93 7.70 4.47 -8.55
C ILE A 93 7.40 5.97 -8.61
N GLN A 94 7.02 6.51 -9.78
CA GLN A 94 6.63 7.90 -9.92
C GLN A 94 5.42 8.24 -9.04
N LYS A 95 4.43 7.36 -8.98
CA LYS A 95 3.26 7.51 -8.09
C LYS A 95 3.67 7.54 -6.62
N LEU A 96 4.63 6.70 -6.21
CA LEU A 96 5.20 6.72 -4.87
C LEU A 96 5.88 8.06 -4.59
N VAL A 97 6.79 8.52 -5.46
CA VAL A 97 7.50 9.79 -5.28
C VAL A 97 6.52 10.97 -5.23
N HIS A 98 5.53 10.99 -6.12
CA HIS A 98 4.47 12.00 -6.12
C HIS A 98 3.68 12.01 -4.80
N ALA A 99 3.32 10.83 -4.29
CA ALA A 99 2.68 10.72 -2.98
C ALA A 99 3.59 11.26 -1.86
N MET A 100 4.88 10.92 -1.86
CA MET A 100 5.83 11.39 -0.83
C MET A 100 6.14 12.89 -0.91
N SER A 101 6.09 13.48 -2.12
CA SER A 101 6.29 14.90 -2.35
C SER A 101 5.05 15.73 -2.00
N SER A 102 3.86 15.19 -2.27
CA SER A 102 2.58 15.82 -1.94
C SER A 102 2.23 15.75 -0.45
N ILE A 103 2.74 14.75 0.27
CA ILE A 103 2.64 14.68 1.73
C ILE A 103 3.50 15.81 2.32
N LYS A 104 2.88 16.99 2.53
CA LYS A 104 3.35 17.98 3.49
C LYS A 104 3.56 17.22 4.80
N VAL A 105 4.81 17.07 5.21
CA VAL A 105 5.28 16.36 6.40
C VAL A 105 4.34 16.66 7.57
N GLN A 106 3.46 15.70 7.90
CA GLN A 106 2.69 15.74 9.13
C GLN A 106 3.70 15.53 10.26
N LYS A 107 4.25 16.64 10.77
CA LYS A 107 4.98 16.70 12.04
C LYS A 107 4.11 16.04 13.09
N LYS A 108 4.50 14.87 13.57
CA LYS A 108 4.02 14.39 14.87
C LYS A 108 4.83 15.11 15.95
N LYS A 109 4.09 15.92 16.70
CA LYS A 109 4.47 16.60 17.94
C LYS A 109 4.61 15.60 19.07
#